data_AF-A0A8J5LDN4-F1
#
_entry.id   AF-A0A8J5LDN4-F1
#
_cell.length_a   1.000
_cell.length_b   1.000
_cell.length_c   1.000
_cell.angle_alpha   90.00
_cell.angle_beta   90.00
_cell.angle_gamma   90.00
#
_symmetry.space_group_name_H-M   'P 1'
#
loop_
_entity.id
_entity.type
_entity.pdbx_description
1 polymer ?
#
loop_
_entity_poly.entity_id
_entity_poly.type
_entity_poly.pdbx_seq_one_letter_code
_entity_poly.pdbx_strand_id
1 'polypeptide(L)' 'MKNYWQGGVCLAFADEVLCWLYGTVKENEDYILQFVPPFHRLELLRAESCPDAITDHVEQI' A
#
# COMPACT_ATOMS: atom_id res chain seq x y z
N MET A 1 -5.92 -32.80 1.02
CA MET A 1 -5.16 -31.69 0.41
C MET A 1 -4.16 -31.19 1.44
N LYS A 2 -2.93 -30.87 1.03
CA LYS A 2 -1.91 -30.40 1.98
C LYS A 2 -2.19 -28.92 2.30
N ASN A 3 -2.42 -28.59 3.57
CA ASN A 3 -2.82 -27.27 4.08
C ASN A 3 -1.63 -26.28 4.14
N TYR A 4 -0.94 -26.06 3.02
CA TYR A 4 0.26 -25.20 3.00
C TYR A 4 -0.06 -23.70 2.99
N TRP A 5 -1.16 -23.31 2.36
CA TRP A 5 -1.63 -21.94 2.27
C TRP A 5 -3.12 -21.93 1.95
N GLN A 6 -3.78 -20.80 2.17
CA GLN A 6 -5.19 -20.61 1.89
C GLN A 6 -5.37 -19.30 1.15
N GLY A 7 -5.86 -19.35 -0.10
CA GLY A 7 -6.08 -18.14 -0.90
C GLY A 7 -7.03 -17.15 -0.21
N GLY A 8 -8.02 -17.66 0.53
CA GLY A 8 -8.93 -16.83 1.32
C GLY A 8 -8.24 -16.01 2.42
N VAL A 9 -7.14 -16.52 3.01
CA VAL A 9 -6.35 -15.78 4.00
C VAL A 9 -5.63 -14.61 3.34
N CYS A 10 -5.06 -14.82 2.15
CA CYS A 10 -4.41 -13.74 1.39
C CYS A 10 -5.40 -12.66 0.98
N LEU A 11 -6.60 -13.05 0.53
CA LEU A 11 -7.64 -12.10 0.13
C LEU A 11 -8.17 -11.30 1.33
N ALA A 12 -8.44 -11.95 2.46
CA ALA A 12 -8.88 -11.28 3.68
C ALA A 12 -7.83 -10.28 4.18
N PHE A 13 -6.55 -10.66 4.15
CA PHE A 13 -5.46 -9.76 4.50
C PHE A 13 -5.36 -8.56 3.54
N ALA A 14 -5.48 -8.80 2.22
CA ALA A 14 -5.43 -7.72 1.23
C ALA A 14 -6.58 -6.71 1.41
N ASP A 15 -7.78 -7.20 1.75
CA ASP A 15 -8.94 -6.35 2.04
C ASP A 15 -8.65 -5.40 3.22
N GLU A 16 -8.15 -5.93 4.34
CA GLU A 16 -7.75 -5.12 5.50
C GLU A 16 -6.69 -4.07 5.16
N VAL A 17 -5.68 -4.45 4.37
CA VAL A 17 -4.60 -3.53 3.97
C VAL A 17 -5.12 -2.41 3.07
N LEU A 18 -5.99 -2.72 2.11
CA LEU A 18 -6.57 -1.70 1.22
C LEU A 18 -7.51 -0.77 1.99
N CYS A 19 -8.35 -1.31 2.89
CA CYS A 19 -9.18 -0.49 3.78
C CYS A 19 -8.34 0.44 4.65
N TRP A 20 -7.23 -0.05 5.20
CA TRP A 20 -6.32 0.76 6.01
C TRP A 20 -5.63 1.86 5.18
N LEU A 21 -5.13 1.54 3.99
CA LEU A 21 -4.50 2.52 3.10
C LEU A 21 -5.48 3.64 2.73
N TYR A 22 -6.69 3.27 2.32
CA TYR A 22 -7.71 4.25 1.91
C TYR A 22 -8.16 5.16 3.07
N GLY A 23 -8.15 4.66 4.31
CA GLY A 23 -8.45 5.47 5.50
C GLY A 23 -7.29 6.35 5.99
N THR A 24 -6.06 6.06 5.58
CA THR A 24 -4.85 6.67 6.15
C THR A 24 -4.16 7.63 5.19
N VAL A 25 -3.97 7.23 3.93
CA VAL A 25 -3.33 8.04 2.89
C VAL A 25 -4.11 9.34 2.71
N LYS A 26 -3.39 10.47 2.70
CA LYS A 26 -3.99 11.79 2.50
C LYS A 26 -3.86 12.20 1.04
N GLU A 27 -4.85 12.95 0.58
CA GLU A 27 -4.85 13.53 -0.77
C GLU A 27 -3.68 14.49 -0.92
N ASN A 28 -2.98 14.42 -2.06
CA ASN A 28 -1.79 15.21 -2.39
C ASN A 28 -0.59 15.04 -1.43
N GLU A 29 -0.48 13.92 -0.74
CA GLU A 29 0.71 13.56 0.06
C GLU A 29 1.39 12.32 -0.53
N ASP A 30 2.72 12.31 -0.52
CA ASP A 30 3.53 11.22 -1.06
C ASP A 30 3.97 10.25 0.05
N TYR A 31 3.91 8.95 -0.23
CA TYR A 31 4.22 7.90 0.74
C TYR A 31 5.02 6.74 0.15
N ILE A 32 5.73 6.04 1.03
CA ILE A 32 6.32 4.73 0.79
C ILE A 32 5.59 3.72 1.67
N LEU A 33 5.00 2.69 1.04
CA LEU A 33 4.52 1.50 1.73
C LEU A 33 5.60 0.43 1.69
N GLN A 34 6.09 -0.02 2.85
CA GLN A 34 7.16 -1.01 2.93
C GLN A 34 6.82 -2.19 3.85
N PHE A 35 7.41 -3.35 3.51
CA PHE A 35 7.39 -4.57 4.32
C PHE A 35 8.83 -5.10 4.45
N VAL A 36 9.49 -4.76 5.55
CA VAL A 36 10.92 -5.01 5.78
C VAL A 36 11.13 -5.93 6.99
N PRO A 37 12.30 -6.58 7.13
CA PRO A 37 12.60 -7.37 8.33
C PRO A 37 12.35 -6.56 9.62
N PRO A 38 11.73 -7.14 10.65
CA PRO A 38 11.47 -8.57 10.84
C PRO A 38 10.12 -9.08 10.27
N PHE A 39 9.47 -8.37 9.34
CA PHE A 39 8.24 -8.80 8.64
C PHE A 39 7.00 -8.98 9.53
N HIS A 40 6.90 -8.20 10.60
CA HIS A 40 5.74 -8.25 11.51
C HIS A 40 4.70 -7.15 11.24
N ARG A 41 5.03 -6.15 10.42
CA ARG A 41 4.15 -5.02 10.11
C ARG A 41 4.44 -4.42 8.74
N LEU A 42 3.39 -3.87 8.14
CA LEU A 42 3.50 -2.91 7.06
C LEU A 42 3.71 -1.52 7.65
N GLU A 43 4.59 -0.74 7.04
CA GLU A 43 4.92 0.61 7.47
C GLU A 43 4.59 1.58 6.33
N LEU A 44 3.89 2.66 6.66
CA LEU A 44 3.60 3.76 5.75
C LEU A 44 4.44 4.97 6.18
N LEU A 45 5.43 5.32 5.36
CA LEU A 45 6.37 6.41 5.62
C LEU A 45 6.09 7.56 4.66
N ARG A 46 6.36 8.79 5.08
CA ARG A 46 6.29 9.94 4.19
C ARG A 46 7.43 9.86 3.16
N ALA A 47 7.11 10.10 1.90
CA ALA A 47 8.08 10.23 0.83
C ALA A 47 8.46 11.71 0.62
N GLU A 48 9.56 11.95 -0.10
CA GLU A 48 10.05 13.31 -0.35
C GLU A 48 9.43 13.95 -1.59
N SER A 49 9.00 13.16 -2.58
CA SER A 49 8.46 13.66 -3.84
C SER A 49 7.60 12.65 -4.58
N CYS A 50 6.81 13.18 -5.52
CA CYS A 50 6.03 12.43 -6.50
C CYS A 50 6.80 12.29 -7.82
N PRO A 51 6.74 11.14 -8.51
CA PRO A 51 7.29 11.01 -9.86
C PRO A 51 6.56 11.92 -10.88
N ASP A 52 7.34 12.57 -11.75
CA ASP A 52 6.81 13.47 -12.80
C ASP A 52 5.72 12.80 -13.65
N ALA A 53 5.86 11.51 -13.97
CA ALA A 53 4.87 10.78 -14.76
C ALA A 53 3.46 10.74 -14.14
N ILE A 54 3.36 10.79 -12.81
CA ILE A 54 2.08 10.87 -12.10
C ILE A 54 1.59 12.32 -12.10
N THR A 55 2.46 13.27 -11.75
CA THR A 55 2.15 14.71 -11.76
C THR A 55 1.64 15.17 -13.12
N ASP A 56 2.39 14.89 -14.19
CA ASP A 56 2.06 15.25 -15.57
C ASP A 56 0.73 14.64 -16.02
N HIS A 57 0.41 13.42 -15.56
CA HIS A 57 -0.86 12.78 -15.88
C HIS A 57 -2.03 13.48 -15.21
N VAL A 58 -1.90 13.84 -13.93
CA VAL A 58 -2.96 14.53 -13.19
C VAL A 58 -3.21 15.94 -13.75
N GLU A 59 -2.17 16.65 -14.17
CA GLU A 59 -2.32 17.99 -14.80
C GLU A 59 -3.04 17.96 -16.15
N GLN A 60 -3.10 16.80 -16.82
CA GLN A 60 -3.78 16.62 -18.11
C GLN A 60 -5.25 16.21 -17.98
N ILE A 61 -5.74 15.97 -16.76
CA ILE A 61 -7.15 15.63 -16.45
C ILE A 61 -7.98 16.89 -16.25
#